data_AF-A0A934EJP8-F1
#
_entry.id   AF-A0A934EJP8-F1
#
_cell.length_a   1.000
_cell.length_b   1.000
_cell.length_c   1.000
_cell.angle_alpha   90.00
_cell.angle_beta   90.00
_cell.angle_gamma   90.00
#
_symmetry.space_group_name_H-M   'P 1'
#
loop_
_entity.id
_entity.type
_entity.pdbx_description
1 polymer ?
#
loop_
_entity_poly.entity_id
_entity_poly.type
_entity_poly.pdbx_seq_one_letter_code
_entity_poly.pdbx_strand_id
1 'polypeptide(L)'
;MNHTAGMGWRALFLLSGTLYTSACVIRVGSTGLDGGPDGGGMVGDSLETVITAGPSSGTSETTASFTFTGSGAVASFECALDAEAFAGCTSPAARNGLTAGAHVFQVRALDAAGTAETTPAQWQWTIIAPSLDTVITQAPSGQLTATNATFVFSGSGPLTGFECQLDAWRCQKSRTLYPADRTE
;
A
#
# COMPACT_ATOMS: atom_id res chain seq x y z
N MET A 1 -53.98 14.03 -23.58
CA MET A 1 -54.24 13.64 -22.18
C MET A 1 -53.66 12.25 -21.96
N ASN A 2 -52.50 12.17 -21.30
CA ASN A 2 -52.24 11.28 -20.16
C ASN A 2 -50.74 11.37 -19.81
N HIS A 3 -50.51 11.77 -18.57
CA HIS A 3 -49.23 11.66 -17.88
C HIS A 3 -49.01 10.20 -17.47
N THR A 4 -47.77 9.72 -17.56
CA THR A 4 -47.19 8.92 -16.48
C THR A 4 -45.66 9.06 -16.49
N ALA A 5 -45.13 9.38 -15.31
CA ALA A 5 -43.73 9.58 -14.98
C ALA A 5 -43.00 8.25 -14.73
N GLY A 6 -41.67 8.23 -14.81
CA GLY A 6 -40.91 7.06 -14.34
C GLY A 6 -39.40 7.07 -14.58
N MET A 7 -38.68 7.77 -13.70
CA MET A 7 -37.35 7.40 -13.16
C MET A 7 -36.13 7.41 -14.12
N GLY A 8 -35.55 8.60 -14.32
CA GLY A 8 -34.15 8.72 -14.71
C GLY A 8 -33.26 8.72 -13.47
N TRP A 9 -32.39 7.71 -13.32
CA TRP A 9 -31.36 7.70 -12.28
C TRP A 9 -30.27 8.70 -12.66
N ARG A 10 -30.13 9.78 -11.87
CA ARG A 10 -29.00 10.70 -11.92
C ARG A 10 -27.95 10.18 -10.94
N ALA A 11 -26.84 9.65 -11.43
CA ALA A 11 -25.65 9.50 -10.60
C ALA A 11 -25.03 10.88 -10.40
N LEU A 12 -25.39 11.55 -9.31
CA LEU A 12 -24.66 12.71 -8.83
C LEU A 12 -23.35 12.19 -8.25
N PHE A 13 -22.27 12.30 -9.00
CA PHE A 13 -20.93 12.18 -8.44
C PHE A 13 -20.73 13.37 -7.49
N LEU A 14 -21.08 13.18 -6.22
CA LEU A 14 -20.43 13.93 -5.15
C LEU A 14 -19.01 13.41 -5.10
N LEU A 15 -18.10 14.08 -5.81
CA LEU A 15 -16.71 14.15 -5.40
C LEU A 15 -16.73 14.77 -4.02
N SER A 16 -16.89 13.96 -2.98
CA SER A 16 -16.36 14.27 -1.65
C SER A 16 -14.84 14.19 -1.76
N GLY A 17 -14.26 15.12 -2.52
CA GLY A 17 -12.91 15.56 -2.32
C GLY A 17 -12.92 16.24 -0.97
N THR A 18 -12.69 15.47 0.09
CA THR A 18 -12.21 16.03 1.35
C THR A 18 -10.86 16.65 1.02
N LEU A 19 -10.89 17.93 0.63
CA LEU A 19 -9.73 18.78 0.75
C LEU A 19 -9.41 18.79 2.25
N TYR A 20 -8.46 17.97 2.68
CA TYR A 20 -7.72 18.26 3.90
C TYR A 20 -6.87 19.48 3.60
N THR A 21 -7.48 20.67 3.58
CA THR A 21 -6.72 21.90 3.79
C THR A 21 -6.44 21.97 5.28
N SER A 22 -5.28 21.44 5.67
CA SER A 22 -4.73 21.68 6.99
C SER A 22 -4.49 23.18 7.13
N ALA A 23 -5.37 23.88 7.84
CA ALA A 23 -5.15 25.26 8.25
C ALA A 23 -4.33 25.23 9.54
N CYS A 24 -3.02 25.47 9.44
CA CYS A 24 -2.21 25.80 10.60
C CYS A 24 -2.61 27.19 11.10
N VAL A 25 -3.31 27.24 12.23
CA VAL A 25 -3.62 28.49 12.94
C VAL A 25 -2.52 28.72 13.96
N ILE A 26 -1.58 29.63 13.67
CA ILE A 26 -0.70 30.16 14.71
C ILE A 26 -1.52 31.16 15.54
N ARG A 27 -1.88 30.76 16.77
CA ARG A 27 -2.31 31.71 17.78
C ARG A 27 -1.06 32.34 18.38
N VAL A 28 -0.81 33.60 18.05
CA VAL A 28 0.11 34.43 18.85
C VAL A 28 -0.65 34.81 20.12
N GLY A 29 -0.53 33.97 21.15
CA GLY A 29 -0.87 34.34 22.51
C GLY A 29 0.22 35.28 23.02
N SER A 30 -0.04 36.58 22.95
CA SER A 30 0.75 37.60 23.63
C SER A 30 0.57 37.46 25.14
N THR A 31 1.65 37.11 25.84
CA THR A 31 1.89 37.64 27.19
C THR A 31 3.27 38.25 27.17
N GLY A 32 3.33 39.54 27.51
CA GLY A 32 4.55 40.31 27.52
C GLY A 32 5.55 39.73 28.53
N LEU A 33 6.82 39.74 28.16
CA LEU A 33 7.92 39.64 29.11
C LEU A 33 8.65 40.98 29.08
N ASP A 34 8.41 41.73 30.15
CA ASP A 34 9.20 42.88 30.57
C ASP A 34 10.62 42.39 30.95
N GLY A 35 11.61 43.27 30.79
CA GLY A 35 13.02 42.92 30.57
C GLY A 35 13.79 42.20 31.69
N GLY A 36 14.86 41.52 31.26
CA GLY A 36 15.98 41.05 32.10
C GLY A 36 17.03 40.27 31.27
N PRO A 37 18.33 40.60 31.32
CA PRO A 37 19.36 39.91 30.53
C PRO A 37 19.93 38.73 31.32
N ASP A 38 19.13 37.68 31.50
CA ASP A 38 19.60 36.43 32.09
C ASP A 38 19.73 35.36 31.01
N GLY A 39 20.97 35.13 30.57
CA GLY A 39 21.36 34.06 29.66
C GLY A 39 21.21 32.68 30.28
N GLY A 40 19.97 32.20 30.39
CA GLY A 40 19.63 30.84 30.79
C GLY A 40 18.80 30.16 29.71
N GLY A 41 19.46 29.33 28.89
CA GLY A 41 18.78 28.46 27.91
C GLY A 41 17.74 27.59 28.59
N MET A 42 16.49 27.70 28.14
CA MET A 42 15.45 26.74 28.49
C MET A 42 15.58 25.52 27.57
N VAL A 43 15.57 24.36 28.21
CA VAL A 43 15.82 23.02 27.69
C VAL A 43 14.81 22.57 26.65
N GLY A 44 15.34 21.93 25.60
CA GLY A 44 14.60 21.30 24.52
C GLY A 44 15.47 21.24 23.29
N ASP A 45 16.43 20.31 23.25
CA ASP A 45 17.03 19.91 21.98
C ASP A 45 15.88 19.44 21.08
N SER A 46 15.45 20.31 20.17
CA SER A 46 14.45 19.97 19.17
C SER A 46 15.11 18.98 18.23
N LEU A 47 14.96 17.69 18.54
CA LEU A 47 15.35 16.62 17.64
C LEU A 47 14.47 16.72 16.40
N GLU A 48 15.12 16.72 15.23
CA GLU A 48 14.45 16.70 13.95
C GLU A 48 15.12 15.65 13.08
N THR A 49 14.32 14.76 12.49
CA THR A 49 14.79 13.79 11.50
C THR A 49 14.26 14.14 10.12
N VAL A 50 15.07 13.91 9.08
CA VAL A 50 14.69 14.08 7.68
C VAL A 50 15.10 12.84 6.90
N ILE A 51 14.16 12.25 6.16
CA ILE A 51 14.43 11.19 5.20
C ILE A 51 14.90 11.83 3.89
N THR A 52 16.13 11.58 3.51
CA THR A 52 16.79 12.19 2.34
C THR A 52 16.71 11.32 1.10
N ALA A 53 16.50 10.01 1.26
CA ALA A 53 16.26 9.09 0.15
C ALA A 53 15.39 7.91 0.57
N GLY A 54 14.57 7.41 -0.37
CA GLY A 54 13.72 6.25 -0.21
C GLY A 54 13.24 5.71 -1.56
N PRO A 55 12.42 4.64 -1.57
CA PRO A 55 11.84 4.08 -2.78
C PRO A 55 10.98 5.08 -3.54
N SER A 56 10.83 4.89 -4.86
CA SER A 56 9.81 5.58 -5.64
C SER A 56 8.41 5.31 -5.08
N SER A 57 7.50 6.27 -5.22
CA SER A 57 6.12 6.18 -4.68
C SER A 57 5.34 4.96 -5.19
N GLY A 58 5.68 4.46 -6.38
CA GLY A 58 5.26 3.16 -6.90
C GLY A 58 6.48 2.37 -7.37
N THR A 59 6.59 1.11 -6.95
CA THR A 59 7.68 0.21 -7.34
C THR A 59 7.23 -1.24 -7.39
N SER A 60 7.91 -2.11 -8.13
CA SER A 60 7.71 -3.57 -8.10
C SER A 60 8.68 -4.27 -7.14
N GLU A 61 9.64 -3.52 -6.58
CA GLU A 61 10.68 -4.05 -5.71
C GLU A 61 10.13 -4.43 -4.34
N THR A 62 10.47 -5.63 -3.87
CA THR A 62 10.10 -6.14 -2.53
C THR A 62 11.15 -5.82 -1.46
N THR A 63 12.09 -4.96 -1.83
CA THR A 63 13.14 -4.42 -0.96
C THR A 63 13.13 -2.90 -1.02
N ALA A 64 13.43 -2.24 0.09
CA ALA A 64 13.50 -0.79 0.21
C ALA A 64 14.72 -0.37 1.02
N SER A 65 15.35 0.75 0.67
CA SER A 65 16.46 1.35 1.43
C SER A 65 16.14 2.81 1.70
N PHE A 66 16.34 3.24 2.95
CA PHE A 66 16.06 4.59 3.41
C PHE A 66 17.33 5.25 3.91
N THR A 67 17.64 6.42 3.39
CA THR A 67 18.70 7.28 3.93
C THR A 67 18.02 8.43 4.66
N PHE A 68 18.49 8.72 5.87
CA PHE A 68 18.00 9.80 6.69
C PHE A 68 19.14 10.44 7.48
N THR A 69 18.89 11.66 7.94
CA THR A 69 19.77 12.47 8.78
C THR A 69 18.98 13.08 9.91
N GLY A 70 19.63 13.40 11.02
CA GLY A 70 19.01 14.12 12.14
C GLY A 70 19.81 15.36 12.52
N SER A 71 19.13 16.35 13.10
CA SER A 71 19.67 17.59 13.64
C SER A 71 19.27 17.76 15.13
N GLY A 72 20.05 18.57 15.86
CA GLY A 72 19.97 18.68 17.33
C GLY A 72 20.89 17.69 18.04
N ALA A 73 20.68 17.46 19.34
CA ALA A 73 21.45 16.49 20.14
C ALA A 73 21.02 15.03 19.91
N VAL A 74 21.03 14.58 18.66
CA VAL A 74 20.71 13.20 18.30
C VAL A 74 21.79 12.25 18.82
N ALA A 75 21.39 11.29 19.67
CA ALA A 75 22.24 10.21 20.14
C ALA A 75 22.02 8.91 19.35
N SER A 76 20.77 8.62 18.97
CA SER A 76 20.44 7.42 18.18
C SER A 76 19.14 7.61 17.39
N PHE A 77 18.80 6.63 16.54
CA PHE A 77 17.56 6.61 15.77
C PHE A 77 16.78 5.33 16.04
N GLU A 78 15.46 5.46 15.95
CA GLU A 78 14.55 4.33 15.89
C GLU A 78 13.69 4.40 14.63
N CYS A 79 13.42 3.24 14.05
CA CYS A 79 12.64 3.11 12.83
C CYS A 79 11.46 2.15 13.05
N ALA A 80 10.36 2.41 12.36
CA ALA A 80 9.18 1.55 12.31
C ALA A 80 8.73 1.36 10.85
N LEU A 81 8.05 0.24 10.57
CA LEU A 81 7.45 -0.09 9.28
C LEU A 81 5.99 -0.49 9.51
N ASP A 82 5.04 0.06 8.76
CA ASP A 82 3.64 -0.39 8.72
C ASP A 82 2.95 -0.54 10.09
N ALA A 83 3.23 0.41 10.99
CA ALA A 83 2.75 0.45 12.38
C ALA A 83 3.36 -0.60 13.33
N GLU A 84 4.46 -1.26 12.95
CA GLU A 84 5.30 -1.99 13.88
C GLU A 84 5.88 -1.08 14.98
N ALA A 85 6.35 -1.69 16.07
CA ALA A 85 7.04 -0.99 17.12
C ALA A 85 8.35 -0.36 16.61
N PHE A 86 8.67 0.83 17.13
CA PHE A 86 9.97 1.45 16.89
C PHE A 86 11.09 0.56 17.44
N ALA A 87 12.13 0.36 16.62
CA ALA A 87 13.33 -0.36 16.99
C ALA A 87 14.57 0.38 16.51
N GLY A 88 15.69 0.21 17.21
CA GLY A 88 16.95 0.87 16.87
C GLY A 88 17.38 0.57 15.42
N CYS A 89 17.80 1.62 14.71
CA CYS A 89 18.22 1.53 13.31
C CYS A 89 19.34 2.53 13.00
N THR A 90 20.02 2.30 11.87
CA THR A 90 21.06 3.20 11.34
C THR A 90 20.75 3.57 9.90
N SER A 91 21.23 4.73 9.48
CA SER A 91 21.15 5.18 8.08
C SER A 91 22.36 4.64 7.29
N PRO A 92 22.17 3.99 6.13
CA PRO A 92 20.89 3.62 5.51
C PRO A 92 20.20 2.42 6.18
N ALA A 93 18.87 2.43 6.25
CA ALA A 93 18.06 1.34 6.76
C ALA A 93 17.44 0.53 5.61
N ALA A 94 17.74 -0.77 5.54
CA ALA A 94 17.19 -1.69 4.55
C ALA A 94 15.97 -2.46 5.09
N ARG A 95 14.97 -2.67 4.23
CA ARG A 95 13.78 -3.49 4.48
C ARG A 95 13.64 -4.51 3.35
N ASN A 96 13.33 -5.76 3.70
CA ASN A 96 13.27 -6.88 2.77
C ASN A 96 11.99 -7.67 2.98
N GLY A 97 11.60 -8.48 1.99
CA GLY A 97 10.44 -9.37 2.09
C GLY A 97 9.12 -8.62 2.17
N LEU A 98 9.07 -7.42 1.58
CA LEU A 98 7.87 -6.59 1.57
C LEU A 98 6.85 -7.16 0.57
N THR A 99 5.58 -7.12 0.94
CA THR A 99 4.48 -7.59 0.09
C THR A 99 3.96 -6.48 -0.80
N ALA A 100 3.19 -6.82 -1.84
CA ALA A 100 2.46 -5.79 -2.58
C ALA A 100 1.47 -5.06 -1.66
N GLY A 101 1.35 -3.75 -1.80
CA GLY A 101 0.52 -2.91 -0.95
C GLY A 101 1.16 -1.56 -0.62
N ALA A 102 0.41 -0.76 0.15
CA ALA A 102 0.90 0.50 0.68
C ALA A 102 1.76 0.25 1.93
N HIS A 103 2.87 0.98 2.03
CA HIS A 103 3.80 0.91 3.14
C HIS A 103 4.12 2.30 3.69
N VAL A 104 4.40 2.35 4.99
CA VAL A 104 4.83 3.56 5.71
C VAL A 104 6.06 3.25 6.54
N PHE A 105 7.17 3.90 6.21
CA PHE A 105 8.39 3.87 7.00
C PHE A 105 8.45 5.14 7.84
N GLN A 106 8.74 4.98 9.12
CA GLN A 106 8.90 6.09 10.05
C GLN A 106 10.28 6.02 10.69
N VAL A 107 10.90 7.18 10.91
CA VAL A 107 12.13 7.31 11.68
C VAL A 107 12.00 8.46 12.65
N ARG A 108 12.49 8.25 13.87
CA ARG A 108 12.56 9.27 14.92
C ARG A 108 13.94 9.25 15.56
N ALA A 109 14.43 10.42 15.94
CA ALA A 109 15.65 10.54 16.73
C ALA A 109 15.38 10.37 18.23
N LEU A 110 16.41 9.94 18.96
CA LEU A 110 16.49 9.91 20.42
C LEU A 110 17.67 10.78 20.88
N ASP A 111 17.50 11.53 21.96
CA ASP A 111 18.60 12.22 22.63
C ASP A 111 19.40 11.27 23.55
N ALA A 112 20.45 11.79 24.19
CA ALA A 112 21.28 11.01 25.12
C ALA A 112 20.53 10.57 26.40
N ALA A 113 19.41 11.21 26.74
CA ALA A 113 18.54 10.83 27.85
C ALA A 113 17.49 9.78 27.44
N GLY A 114 17.39 9.42 26.15
CA GLY A 114 16.39 8.51 25.61
C GLY A 114 15.05 9.16 25.31
N THR A 115 14.98 10.50 25.29
CA THR A 115 13.77 11.23 24.88
C THR A 115 13.62 11.14 23.36
N ALA A 116 12.44 10.72 22.89
CA ALA A 116 12.15 10.61 21.48
C ALA A 116 11.63 11.91 20.86
N GLU A 117 12.01 12.16 19.62
CA GLU A 117 11.39 13.13 18.74
C GLU A 117 9.86 12.91 18.68
N THR A 118 9.10 13.98 18.89
CA THR A 118 7.63 13.91 18.98
C THR A 118 6.94 13.69 17.65
N THR A 119 7.61 14.07 16.55
CA THR A 119 7.06 14.03 15.19
C THR A 119 7.99 13.24 14.28
N PRO A 120 7.86 11.91 14.21
CA PRO A 120 8.70 11.08 13.34
C PRO A 120 8.59 11.49 11.87
N ALA A 121 9.72 11.50 11.17
CA ALA A 121 9.75 11.63 9.72
C ALA A 121 9.16 10.38 9.07
N GLN A 122 8.39 10.57 7.99
CA GLN A 122 7.66 9.47 7.35
C GLN A 122 7.93 9.41 5.84
N TRP A 123 8.02 8.20 5.30
CA TRP A 123 8.07 7.92 3.87
C TRP A 123 6.99 6.92 3.49
N GLN A 124 6.14 7.28 2.53
CA GLN A 124 5.06 6.44 2.05
C GLN A 124 5.35 5.99 0.62
N TRP A 125 5.16 4.70 0.35
CA TRP A 125 5.30 4.13 -0.98
C TRP A 125 4.34 2.96 -1.16
N THR A 126 4.12 2.58 -2.42
CA THR A 126 3.30 1.42 -2.77
C THR A 126 4.15 0.43 -3.57
N ILE A 127 4.13 -0.84 -3.14
CA ILE A 127 4.62 -1.94 -3.95
C ILE A 127 3.48 -2.43 -4.83
N ILE A 128 3.66 -2.29 -6.14
CA ILE A 128 2.69 -2.66 -7.17
C ILE A 128 2.79 -4.17 -7.38
N ALA A 129 1.67 -4.86 -7.20
CA ALA A 129 1.59 -6.28 -7.53
C ALA A 129 1.84 -6.48 -9.03
N PRO A 130 2.58 -7.53 -9.43
CA PRO A 130 2.68 -7.90 -10.84
C PRO A 130 1.28 -8.18 -11.41
N SER A 131 1.03 -7.70 -12.62
CA SER A 131 -0.23 -7.96 -13.32
C SER A 131 -0.38 -9.44 -13.63
N LEU A 132 -1.60 -9.95 -13.49
CA LEU A 132 -1.99 -11.27 -13.96
C LEU A 132 -2.87 -11.11 -15.19
N ASP A 133 -2.54 -11.84 -16.26
CA ASP A 133 -3.35 -11.86 -17.47
C ASP A 133 -3.60 -13.30 -17.91
N THR A 134 -4.79 -13.55 -18.43
CA THR A 134 -5.23 -14.85 -18.93
C THR A 134 -6.07 -14.65 -20.18
N VAL A 135 -5.69 -15.32 -21.27
CA VAL A 135 -6.35 -15.21 -22.56
C VAL A 135 -6.64 -16.60 -23.13
N ILE A 136 -7.82 -16.76 -23.72
CA ILE A 136 -8.15 -17.90 -24.56
C ILE A 136 -7.56 -17.61 -25.95
N THR A 137 -6.53 -18.34 -26.33
CA THR A 137 -5.84 -18.18 -27.61
C THR A 137 -6.47 -19.01 -28.72
N GLN A 138 -7.14 -20.11 -28.37
CA GLN A 138 -7.94 -20.90 -29.31
C GLN A 138 -9.22 -21.39 -28.65
N ALA A 139 -10.32 -21.23 -29.38
CA ALA A 139 -11.61 -21.77 -29.03
C ALA A 139 -12.24 -22.40 -30.28
N PRO A 140 -13.05 -23.46 -30.13
CA PRO A 140 -13.87 -23.97 -31.20
C PRO A 140 -14.84 -22.88 -31.70
N SER A 141 -15.07 -22.81 -33.01
CA SER A 141 -15.92 -21.79 -33.63
C SER A 141 -17.15 -22.41 -34.32
N GLY A 142 -18.23 -21.64 -34.41
CA GLY A 142 -19.49 -22.08 -35.01
C GLY A 142 -20.31 -22.99 -34.09
N GLN A 143 -21.33 -23.64 -34.67
CA GLN A 143 -22.18 -24.59 -33.97
C GLN A 143 -21.55 -25.98 -34.00
N LEU A 144 -21.32 -26.57 -32.84
CA LEU A 144 -20.70 -27.88 -32.70
C LEU A 144 -21.75 -28.92 -32.30
N THR A 145 -21.74 -30.06 -32.97
CA THR A 145 -22.50 -31.26 -32.56
C THR A 145 -21.62 -32.25 -31.80
N ALA A 146 -20.31 -31.98 -31.73
CA ALA A 146 -19.36 -32.77 -30.96
C ALA A 146 -19.62 -32.61 -29.46
N THR A 147 -19.50 -33.71 -28.71
CA THR A 147 -19.61 -33.72 -27.25
C THR A 147 -18.30 -33.34 -26.56
N ASN A 148 -17.25 -33.05 -27.32
CA ASN A 148 -15.96 -32.58 -26.84
C ASN A 148 -15.54 -31.29 -27.57
N ALA A 149 -14.86 -30.42 -26.83
CA ALA A 149 -14.38 -29.12 -27.28
C ALA A 149 -13.01 -28.86 -26.64
N THR A 150 -12.04 -28.39 -27.40
CA THR A 150 -10.70 -28.06 -26.89
C THR A 150 -10.51 -26.56 -26.90
N PHE A 151 -10.16 -26.01 -25.74
CA PHE A 151 -9.76 -24.62 -25.58
C PHE A 151 -8.26 -24.57 -25.28
N VAL A 152 -7.58 -23.59 -25.85
CA VAL A 152 -6.19 -23.28 -25.51
C VAL A 152 -6.18 -21.93 -24.82
N PHE A 153 -5.54 -21.88 -23.67
CA PHE A 153 -5.33 -20.67 -22.90
C PHE A 153 -3.85 -20.44 -22.68
N SER A 154 -3.48 -19.17 -22.57
CA SER A 154 -2.19 -18.74 -22.08
C SER A 154 -2.40 -17.71 -20.99
N GLY A 155 -1.41 -17.55 -20.12
CA GLY A 155 -1.41 -16.49 -19.14
C GLY A 155 0.00 -16.00 -18.86
N SER A 156 0.08 -14.82 -18.26
CA SER A 156 1.34 -14.18 -17.89
C SER A 156 1.27 -13.61 -16.47
N GLY A 157 2.44 -13.40 -15.86
CA GLY A 157 2.58 -13.03 -14.44
C GLY A 157 2.80 -14.24 -13.53
N PRO A 158 2.82 -14.05 -12.19
CA PRO A 158 3.05 -15.14 -11.23
C PRO A 158 1.80 -16.00 -11.02
N LEU A 159 1.35 -16.66 -12.09
CA LEU A 159 0.24 -17.60 -12.06
C LEU A 159 0.66 -18.89 -11.35
N THR A 160 -0.19 -19.40 -10.47
CA THR A 160 0.01 -20.69 -9.78
C THR A 160 -0.76 -21.85 -10.44
N GLY A 161 -1.62 -21.54 -11.41
CA GLY A 161 -2.40 -22.50 -12.17
C GLY A 161 -3.50 -21.83 -12.99
N PHE A 162 -4.20 -22.64 -13.80
CA PHE A 162 -5.41 -22.23 -14.51
C PHE A 162 -6.59 -23.05 -13.98
N GLU A 163 -7.73 -22.40 -13.77
CA GLU A 163 -9.00 -23.07 -13.53
C GLU A 163 -9.90 -22.84 -14.74
N CYS A 164 -10.40 -23.91 -15.34
CA CYS A 164 -11.32 -23.86 -16.48
C CYS A 164 -12.72 -24.24 -16.00
N GLN A 165 -13.70 -23.38 -16.27
CA GLN A 165 -15.11 -23.67 -16.03
C GLN A 165 -15.91 -23.42 -17.31
N LEU A 166 -16.74 -24.39 -17.69
CA LEU A 166 -17.67 -24.31 -18.81
C LEU A 166 -19.08 -24.34 -18.23
N ASP A 167 -19.86 -23.29 -18.49
CA ASP A 167 -21.24 -23.05 -18.03
C ASP A 167 -21.42 -23.00 -16.49
N ALA A 168 -22.14 -21.98 -16.01
CA ALA A 168 -22.15 -21.55 -14.60
C ALA A 168 -22.92 -22.45 -13.60
N TRP A 169 -22.80 -23.78 -13.65
CA TRP A 169 -23.42 -24.68 -12.66
C TRP A 169 -22.49 -25.79 -12.13
N ARG A 170 -21.72 -25.39 -11.11
CA ARG A 170 -21.12 -26.17 -10.00
C ARG A 170 -19.73 -26.80 -10.22
N CYS A 171 -18.80 -26.35 -9.37
CA CYS A 171 -17.45 -26.89 -9.17
C CYS A 171 -17.53 -28.29 -8.50
N GLN A 172 -17.10 -29.34 -9.21
CA GLN A 172 -16.82 -30.64 -8.61
C GLN A 172 -15.35 -30.99 -8.85
N LYS A 173 -14.59 -30.95 -7.75
CA LYS A 173 -13.24 -31.48 -7.60
C LYS A 173 -13.17 -32.87 -8.24
N SER A 174 -12.16 -33.10 -9.08
CA SER A 174 -11.95 -34.31 -9.87
C SER A 174 -12.15 -35.61 -9.07
N ARG A 175 -12.95 -36.52 -9.61
CA ARG A 175 -12.85 -37.94 -9.32
C ARG A 175 -12.56 -38.68 -10.62
N THR A 176 -11.35 -39.23 -10.68
CA THR A 176 -10.85 -40.14 -11.71
C THR A 176 -11.89 -41.20 -12.06
N LEU A 177 -12.31 -41.27 -13.33
CA LEU A 177 -12.94 -42.46 -13.88
C LEU A 177 -11.86 -43.25 -14.61
N TYR A 178 -11.44 -44.38 -14.03
CA TYR A 178 -10.73 -45.45 -14.73
C TYR A 178 -11.69 -46.06 -15.79
N PRO A 179 -11.20 -46.64 -16.90
CA PRO A 179 -11.98 -46.76 -18.11
C PRO A 179 -12.95 -47.94 -18.11
N ALA A 180 -13.98 -47.73 -18.92
CA ALA A 180 -14.99 -48.63 -19.46
C ALA A 180 -14.78 -50.13 -19.24
N ASP A 181 -15.82 -50.78 -18.72
CA ASP A 181 -16.19 -52.10 -19.20
C ASP A 181 -17.44 -51.97 -20.08
N ARG A 182 -17.27 -52.33 -21.36
CA ARG A 182 -18.34 -52.61 -22.29
C ARG A 182 -18.69 -54.08 -22.08
N THR A 183 -19.96 -54.39 -21.89
CA THR A 183 -20.60 -55.45 -22.69
C THR A 183 -22.12 -55.39 -22.53
N GLU A 184 -22.76 -55.25 -23.69
CA GLU A 184 -24.15 -55.57 -24.09
C GLU A 184 -25.34 -54.93 -23.34
#